data_AF-A0AAW1RAF5-F1
#
_entry.id   AF-A0AAW1RAF5-F1
#
_cell.length_a   1.000
_cell.length_b   1.000
_cell.length_c   1.000
_cell.angle_alpha   90.00
_cell.angle_beta   90.00
_cell.angle_gamma   90.00
#
_symmetry.space_group_name_H-M   'P 1'
#
loop_
_entity.id
_entity.type
_entity.pdbx_description
1 polymer ?
#
loop_
_entity_poly.entity_id
_entity_poly.type
_entity_poly.pdbx_seq_one_letter_code
_entity_poly.pdbx_strand_id
1 'polypeptide(L)'
;MIESIYQHTEAIQEDELAKLPQGIFDKSIVLKHPGNPAWNLKYLWDFFPPSYNCPLQEKVGIQHGHGDNGKWVCGLRTLLKRSPCVVYSFGSNGETSFEQDILRATKCEVHVFDPTLSEDQRKQVAAIHGLTLHEFGLGVKDGQVTLTDARLTMGRNVATFPVKMLATIMHELHHDWVDVLKIDVEGAEWAVLDAMVRSKEPLAFTQLQVEFHYYPDSDVSRPPAMLGVLQGLKRRGLRVFSVEPNIWWANNGHEFMEYAYLQVAADGKIVTSRRSGRRPGAAGALGRLARAGGPARAVDGDTLVVAGTRVRLYGVDAPETAQVCKDSAGRDYACGKAATEALRRRIGQAELRCEVRNRDQYGRGVASCSLPGAGGDLGSWLVGNGLAVAYRQYGGDYVAAEEGAHAARRGIWAGEFELPAQWRRERKIDHLLAAPPLTVPTLGNSIAPPPPPPPPPPPPPPPPPPPSVPARVAAPALATLGAPGRGPADGCLIKGNIGARGDRIYHVPGGRSFAGTKVDVASGERWFCSTAEAEAAGWRAARP
;
A
#
# COMPACT_ATOMS: atom_id res chain seq x y z
N MET A 1 -29.37 -5.58 15.22
CA MET A 1 -28.70 -5.18 13.97
C MET A 1 -27.17 -5.28 14.01
N ILE A 2 -26.56 -5.61 15.17
CA ILE A 2 -25.13 -5.94 15.30
C ILE A 2 -24.89 -7.47 15.14
N GLU A 3 -25.83 -8.32 15.56
CA GLU A 3 -25.73 -9.79 15.40
C GLU A 3 -25.79 -10.29 13.94
N SER A 4 -26.39 -9.53 13.02
CA SER A 4 -26.48 -9.92 11.60
C SER A 4 -25.17 -9.74 10.84
N ILE A 5 -24.25 -8.90 11.33
CA ILE A 5 -22.90 -8.75 10.76
C ILE A 5 -22.02 -9.93 11.17
N TYR A 6 -22.22 -10.46 12.40
CA TYR A 6 -21.46 -11.60 12.91
C TYR A 6 -21.77 -12.91 12.17
N GLN A 7 -23.04 -13.22 11.85
CA GLN A 7 -23.35 -14.44 11.09
C GLN A 7 -22.86 -14.42 9.63
N HIS A 8 -22.73 -13.24 9.01
CA HIS A 8 -22.10 -13.12 7.69
C HIS A 8 -20.58 -13.25 7.74
N THR A 9 -19.95 -13.01 8.89
CA THR A 9 -18.49 -13.11 9.05
C THR A 9 -18.05 -14.57 9.20
N GLU A 10 -18.85 -15.42 9.85
CA GLU A 10 -18.64 -16.88 9.92
C GLU A 10 -18.81 -17.56 8.55
N ALA A 11 -19.78 -17.12 7.73
CA ALA A 11 -19.96 -17.64 6.38
C ALA A 11 -18.80 -17.25 5.42
N ILE A 12 -18.21 -16.05 5.60
CA ILE A 12 -16.98 -15.63 4.87
C ILE A 12 -15.77 -16.47 5.35
N GLN A 13 -15.78 -16.93 6.60
CA GLN A 13 -14.73 -17.71 7.25
C GLN A 13 -14.53 -19.09 6.59
N GLU A 14 -15.61 -19.82 6.29
CA GLU A 14 -15.52 -21.12 5.61
C GLU A 14 -15.22 -20.98 4.12
N ASP A 15 -15.79 -19.98 3.46
CA ASP A 15 -15.73 -19.85 2.00
C ASP A 15 -14.35 -19.35 1.49
N GLU A 16 -13.66 -18.47 2.22
CA GLU A 16 -12.31 -18.02 1.88
C GLU A 16 -11.22 -19.05 2.25
N LEU A 17 -11.40 -19.80 3.36
CA LEU A 17 -10.52 -20.91 3.73
C LEU A 17 -10.75 -22.16 2.86
N ALA A 18 -11.95 -22.34 2.30
CA ALA A 18 -12.27 -23.38 1.32
C ALA A 18 -11.64 -23.14 -0.06
N LYS A 19 -11.32 -21.87 -0.39
CA LYS A 19 -10.64 -21.47 -1.64
C LYS A 19 -9.12 -21.71 -1.61
N LEU A 20 -8.54 -22.05 -0.46
CA LEU A 20 -7.13 -22.48 -0.37
C LEU A 20 -6.97 -23.88 -0.98
N PRO A 21 -5.95 -24.12 -1.82
CA PRO A 21 -5.71 -25.41 -2.46
C PRO A 21 -5.73 -26.58 -1.45
N GLN A 22 -6.63 -27.55 -1.64
CA GLN A 22 -6.63 -28.76 -0.81
C GLN A 22 -5.34 -29.56 -1.05
N GLY A 23 -4.65 -29.93 0.04
CA GLY A 23 -3.46 -30.78 0.01
C GLY A 23 -2.10 -30.07 0.12
N ILE A 24 -2.06 -28.73 0.06
CA ILE A 24 -0.83 -27.94 0.33
C ILE A 24 -0.83 -27.39 1.76
N PHE A 25 -2.03 -27.19 2.34
CA PHE A 25 -2.25 -26.56 3.64
C PHE A 25 -2.83 -27.57 4.63
N ASP A 26 -2.16 -27.78 5.75
CA ASP A 26 -2.78 -28.39 6.91
C ASP A 26 -3.64 -27.36 7.63
N LYS A 27 -4.95 -27.48 7.45
CA LYS A 27 -5.94 -26.57 8.05
C LYS A 27 -5.92 -26.62 9.59
N SER A 28 -5.38 -27.68 10.19
CA SER A 28 -5.25 -27.83 11.66
C SER A 28 -4.13 -26.99 12.28
N ILE A 29 -3.20 -26.46 11.47
CA ILE A 29 -2.17 -25.52 11.93
C ILE A 29 -2.75 -24.12 12.17
N VAL A 30 -3.79 -23.77 11.41
CA VAL A 30 -4.50 -22.48 11.49
C VAL A 30 -5.75 -22.60 12.37
N LEU A 31 -6.39 -23.77 12.43
CA LEU A 31 -7.60 -24.02 13.21
C LEU A 31 -7.30 -24.80 14.50
N LYS A 32 -7.70 -24.23 15.64
CA LYS A 32 -7.92 -24.87 16.96
C LYS A 32 -7.08 -26.13 17.24
N HIS A 33 -6.05 -25.98 18.06
CA HIS A 33 -5.59 -27.10 18.88
C HIS A 33 -6.70 -27.43 19.90
N PRO A 34 -7.18 -28.69 20.02
CA PRO A 34 -8.20 -29.07 20.98
C PRO A 34 -7.61 -29.01 22.39
N GLY A 35 -7.63 -27.83 23.02
CA GLY A 35 -7.07 -27.60 24.34
C GLY A 35 -6.62 -26.16 24.62
N ASN A 36 -6.49 -25.30 23.60
CA ASN A 36 -6.15 -23.88 23.79
C ASN A 36 -7.09 -22.99 22.95
N PRO A 37 -7.94 -22.16 23.56
CA PRO A 37 -8.94 -21.35 22.86
C PRO A 37 -8.36 -20.15 22.09
N ALA A 38 -7.05 -19.87 22.21
CA ALA A 38 -6.39 -18.83 21.43
C ALA A 38 -5.90 -19.37 20.08
N TRP A 39 -6.24 -18.68 18.99
CA TRP A 39 -5.60 -18.88 17.69
C TRP A 39 -4.08 -18.74 17.85
N ASN A 40 -3.29 -19.67 17.30
CA ASN A 40 -1.83 -19.56 17.34
C ASN A 40 -1.34 -18.60 16.23
N LEU A 41 -1.75 -17.34 16.33
CA LEU A 41 -1.49 -16.25 15.36
C LEU A 41 0.00 -15.93 15.20
N LYS A 42 0.84 -16.49 16.07
CA LYS A 42 2.30 -16.55 15.97
C LYS A 42 2.78 -16.92 14.56
N TYR A 43 2.06 -17.79 13.87
CA TYR A 43 2.44 -18.29 12.54
C TYR A 43 1.70 -17.60 11.37
N LEU A 44 0.84 -16.60 11.62
CA LEU A 44 0.13 -15.89 10.55
C LEU A 44 1.12 -15.29 9.53
N TRP A 45 2.24 -14.80 10.03
CA TRP A 45 3.28 -14.15 9.25
C TRP A 45 3.99 -15.09 8.26
N ASP A 46 4.05 -16.38 8.57
CA ASP A 46 4.67 -17.40 7.70
C ASP A 46 3.89 -17.57 6.37
N PHE A 47 2.63 -17.11 6.33
CA PHE A 47 1.79 -17.16 5.14
C PHE A 47 1.97 -15.94 4.21
N PHE A 48 2.70 -14.91 4.63
CA PHE A 48 2.96 -13.70 3.84
C PHE A 48 4.46 -13.45 3.62
N PRO A 49 5.22 -14.43 3.09
CA PRO A 49 6.64 -14.25 2.85
C PRO A 49 6.91 -13.21 1.74
N PRO A 50 8.18 -12.76 1.60
CA PRO A 50 8.59 -11.97 0.46
C PRO A 50 8.10 -12.58 -0.86
N SER A 51 7.39 -11.77 -1.64
CA SER A 51 6.76 -12.14 -2.93
C SER A 51 7.34 -11.35 -4.10
N TYR A 52 8.29 -10.45 -3.84
CA TYR A 52 9.00 -9.67 -4.84
C TYR A 52 10.45 -9.50 -4.41
N ASN A 53 11.39 -9.72 -5.32
CA ASN A 53 12.80 -9.53 -5.03
C ASN A 53 13.20 -8.09 -5.38
N CYS A 54 13.61 -7.30 -4.39
CA CYS A 54 14.27 -6.02 -4.66
C CYS A 54 15.78 -6.24 -4.82
N PRO A 55 16.36 -6.09 -6.03
CA PRO A 55 17.78 -6.31 -6.26
C PRO A 55 18.68 -5.22 -5.63
N LEU A 56 18.08 -4.13 -5.13
CA LEU A 56 18.77 -2.96 -4.59
C LEU A 56 18.32 -2.66 -3.16
N GLN A 57 17.95 -3.70 -2.38
CA GLN A 57 17.53 -3.51 -1.01
C GLN A 57 18.72 -3.16 -0.11
N GLU A 58 18.55 -2.14 0.71
CA GLU A 58 19.52 -1.67 1.69
C GLU A 58 18.78 -1.55 3.03
N LYS A 59 19.42 -1.96 4.13
CA LYS A 59 18.88 -1.77 5.47
C LYS A 59 19.32 -0.40 5.99
N VAL A 60 18.38 0.41 6.43
CA VAL A 60 18.53 1.83 6.78
C VAL A 60 18.16 2.03 8.25
N GLY A 61 18.94 2.83 8.98
CA GLY A 61 18.81 3.00 10.42
C GLY A 61 19.75 2.08 11.21
N ILE A 62 19.81 2.31 12.52
CA ILE A 62 20.64 1.53 13.44
C ILE A 62 20.20 0.07 13.38
N GLN A 63 21.18 -0.80 13.16
CA GLN A 63 21.02 -2.23 13.24
C GLN A 63 21.46 -2.67 14.62
N HIS A 64 20.54 -2.72 15.58
CA HIS A 64 20.77 -3.60 16.71
C HIS A 64 20.68 -5.04 16.16
N GLY A 65 21.53 -5.96 16.63
CA GLY A 65 21.61 -7.34 16.12
C GLY A 65 20.36 -8.21 16.35
N HIS A 66 19.21 -7.57 16.55
CA HIS A 66 17.96 -8.10 17.08
C HIS A 66 16.71 -7.58 16.32
N GLY A 67 16.87 -7.10 15.08
CA GLY A 67 15.74 -6.79 14.19
C GLY A 67 15.03 -5.46 14.44
N ASP A 68 15.22 -4.84 15.61
CA ASP A 68 14.59 -3.58 16.01
C ASP A 68 15.29 -2.34 15.41
N ASN A 69 14.51 -1.30 15.08
CA ASN A 69 14.88 0.03 14.56
C ASN A 69 15.32 0.18 13.09
N GLY A 70 15.91 -0.84 12.46
CA GLY A 70 16.34 -0.75 11.06
C GLY A 70 15.25 -1.15 10.07
N LYS A 71 14.93 -0.31 9.08
CA LYS A 71 13.93 -0.64 8.04
C LYS A 71 14.59 -0.95 6.68
N TRP A 72 14.05 -1.94 5.96
CA TRP A 72 14.50 -2.27 4.61
C TRP A 72 13.94 -1.28 3.58
N VAL A 73 14.83 -0.69 2.77
CA VAL A 73 14.49 0.25 1.71
C VAL A 73 14.99 -0.28 0.38
N CYS A 74 14.13 -0.28 -0.63
CA CYS A 74 14.52 -0.63 -1.99
C CYS A 74 15.07 0.59 -2.73
N GLY A 75 16.30 0.49 -3.24
CA GLY A 75 16.89 1.47 -4.12
C GLY A 75 17.28 2.78 -3.44
N LEU A 76 17.79 2.74 -2.20
CA LEU A 76 18.26 3.93 -1.48
C LEU A 76 19.25 4.76 -2.32
N ARG A 77 20.26 4.10 -2.90
CA ARG A 77 21.27 4.79 -3.72
C ARG A 77 20.89 4.99 -5.19
N THR A 78 19.68 4.63 -5.60
CA THR A 78 19.27 4.64 -7.01
C THR A 78 17.88 5.26 -7.23
N LEU A 79 16.83 4.66 -6.65
CA LEU A 79 15.46 5.17 -6.70
C LEU A 79 15.36 6.49 -5.93
N LEU A 80 15.92 6.55 -4.72
CA LEU A 80 15.79 7.73 -3.84
C LEU A 80 16.81 8.84 -4.11
N LYS A 81 17.86 8.60 -4.92
CA LYS A 81 18.76 9.67 -5.39
C LYS A 81 18.12 10.59 -6.44
N ARG A 82 16.91 10.32 -6.88
CA ARG A 82 16.17 11.14 -7.86
C ARG A 82 15.50 12.30 -7.12
N SER A 83 15.67 13.54 -7.59
CA SER A 83 14.99 14.72 -7.01
C SER A 83 13.88 15.24 -7.93
N PRO A 84 12.66 15.55 -7.42
CA PRO A 84 12.27 15.52 -6.01
C PRO A 84 12.06 14.09 -5.49
N CYS A 85 12.36 13.88 -4.21
CA CYS A 85 12.10 12.66 -3.46
C CYS A 85 11.52 13.05 -2.10
N VAL A 86 10.49 12.34 -1.64
CA VAL A 86 9.80 12.64 -0.38
C VAL A 86 9.75 11.39 0.51
N VAL A 87 10.09 11.54 1.79
CA VAL A 87 10.04 10.48 2.79
C VAL A 87 9.18 10.92 3.97
N TYR A 88 8.17 10.13 4.30
CA TYR A 88 7.35 10.32 5.50
C TYR A 88 7.63 9.19 6.49
N SER A 89 7.91 9.56 7.74
CA SER A 89 8.13 8.64 8.83
C SER A 89 7.19 8.94 9.99
N PHE A 90 6.29 8.00 10.29
CA PHE A 90 5.35 8.11 11.38
C PHE A 90 5.81 7.25 12.56
N GLY A 91 5.76 7.85 13.76
CA GLY A 91 6.20 7.25 15.03
C GLY A 91 7.70 6.97 15.04
N SER A 92 8.44 7.99 15.47
CA SER A 92 9.89 7.92 15.60
C SER A 92 10.33 7.42 16.97
N ASN A 93 9.51 7.67 18.00
CA ASN A 93 9.88 7.43 19.39
C ASN A 93 11.22 8.11 19.78
N GLY A 94 11.59 9.19 19.08
CA GLY A 94 12.88 9.87 19.24
C GLY A 94 14.09 9.13 18.66
N GLU A 95 13.92 7.90 18.17
CA GLU A 95 14.93 7.20 17.37
C GLU A 95 14.83 7.72 15.93
N THR A 96 15.89 8.34 15.43
CA THR A 96 15.89 8.98 14.10
C THR A 96 16.99 8.49 13.17
N SER A 97 17.57 7.33 13.47
CA SER A 97 18.68 6.79 12.69
C SER A 97 18.27 6.51 11.26
N PHE A 98 17.04 6.03 11.04
CA PHE A 98 16.48 5.78 9.72
C PHE A 98 16.45 7.05 8.88
N GLU A 99 15.86 8.12 9.39
CA GLU A 99 15.72 9.39 8.70
C GLU A 99 17.08 10.03 8.44
N GLN A 100 17.97 9.97 9.42
CA GLN A 100 19.33 10.50 9.27
C GLN A 100 20.12 9.72 8.21
N ASP A 101 19.98 8.41 8.10
CA ASP A 101 20.60 7.62 7.03
C ASP A 101 20.03 7.98 5.65
N ILE A 102 18.72 8.19 5.53
CA ILE A 102 18.11 8.72 4.30
C ILE A 102 18.73 10.07 3.94
N LEU A 103 18.81 11.01 4.89
CA LEU A 103 19.39 12.35 4.66
C LEU A 103 20.87 12.28 4.26
N ARG A 104 21.65 11.36 4.84
CA ARG A 104 23.06 11.14 4.47
C ARG A 104 23.21 10.56 3.06
N ALA A 105 22.32 9.66 2.66
CA ALA A 105 22.45 8.92 1.40
C ALA A 105 21.77 9.62 0.20
N THR A 106 20.85 10.55 0.45
CA THR A 106 19.93 11.10 -0.56
C THR A 106 19.80 12.62 -0.46
N LYS A 107 18.95 13.19 -1.33
CA LYS A 107 18.49 14.59 -1.24
C LYS A 107 16.97 14.65 -1.08
N CYS A 108 16.40 13.64 -0.43
CA CYS A 108 14.97 13.59 -0.19
C CYS A 108 14.58 14.67 0.83
N GLU A 109 13.38 15.20 0.67
CA GLU A 109 12.68 15.92 1.73
C GLU A 109 12.17 14.89 2.74
N VAL A 110 12.53 15.05 4.02
CA VAL A 110 12.24 14.07 5.06
C VAL A 110 11.37 14.69 6.15
N HIS A 111 10.20 14.09 6.38
CA HIS A 111 9.26 14.51 7.41
C HIS A 111 9.06 13.42 8.45
N VAL A 112 9.13 13.82 9.71
CA VAL A 112 8.82 12.98 10.87
C VAL A 112 7.53 13.45 11.50
N PHE A 113 6.66 12.51 11.82
CA PHE A 113 5.34 12.75 12.41
C PHE A 113 5.24 11.96 13.71
N ASP A 114 5.27 12.66 14.84
CA ASP A 114 5.22 12.02 16.14
C ASP A 114 4.63 12.94 17.23
N PRO A 115 3.36 12.72 17.60
CA PRO A 115 2.72 13.51 18.65
C PRO A 115 3.11 13.04 20.07
N THR A 116 3.84 11.93 20.20
CA THR A 116 4.06 11.26 21.49
C THR A 116 5.36 11.67 22.18
N LEU A 117 6.28 12.29 21.44
CA LEU A 117 7.60 12.72 21.90
C LEU A 117 7.55 13.53 23.19
N SER A 118 8.46 13.20 24.12
CA SER A 118 8.79 14.06 25.26
C SER A 118 9.38 15.39 24.78
N GLU A 119 9.42 16.39 25.68
CA GLU A 119 9.99 17.71 25.36
C GLU A 119 11.45 17.63 24.91
N ASP A 120 12.25 16.77 25.55
CA ASP A 120 13.67 16.59 25.20
C ASP A 120 13.85 15.86 23.87
N GLN A 121 13.08 14.79 23.62
CA GLN A 121 13.09 14.10 22.33
C GLN A 121 12.70 15.07 21.20
N ARG A 122 11.65 15.87 21.41
CA ARG A 122 11.19 16.87 20.44
C ARG A 122 12.27 17.89 20.10
N LYS A 123 13.00 18.41 21.10
CA LYS A 123 14.15 19.31 20.89
C LYS A 123 15.28 18.63 20.12
N GLN A 124 15.58 17.37 20.44
CA GLN A 124 16.62 16.60 19.76
C GLN A 124 16.27 16.35 18.28
N VAL A 125 15.05 15.91 18.00
CA VAL A 125 14.58 15.63 16.63
C VAL A 125 14.51 16.93 15.81
N ALA A 126 13.98 18.01 16.38
CA ALA A 126 13.89 19.30 15.70
C ALA A 126 15.26 19.95 15.40
N ALA A 127 16.33 19.54 16.10
CA ALA A 127 17.68 20.02 15.86
C ALA A 127 18.37 19.35 14.66
N ILE A 128 17.79 18.28 14.08
CA ILE A 128 18.39 17.55 12.96
C ILE A 128 18.23 18.36 11.67
N HIS A 129 19.36 18.73 11.06
CA HIS A 129 19.36 19.50 9.82
C HIS A 129 18.80 18.70 8.63
N GLY A 130 17.89 19.32 7.87
CA GLY A 130 17.26 18.70 6.69
C GLY A 130 16.03 17.85 6.99
N LEU A 131 15.65 17.72 8.27
CA LEU A 131 14.48 17.00 8.74
C LEU A 131 13.40 17.99 9.17
N THR A 132 12.13 17.71 8.86
CA THR A 132 10.99 18.50 9.34
C THR A 132 10.15 17.67 10.32
N LEU A 133 10.03 18.14 11.56
CA LEU A 133 9.21 17.50 12.59
C LEU A 133 7.79 18.07 12.60
N HIS A 134 6.81 17.17 12.69
CA HIS A 134 5.39 17.47 12.84
C HIS A 134 4.83 16.79 14.09
N GLU A 135 4.05 17.54 14.87
CA GLU A 135 3.57 17.11 16.18
C GLU A 135 2.17 16.47 16.14
N PHE A 136 1.81 15.87 15.01
CA PHE A 136 0.56 15.14 14.83
C PHE A 136 0.84 13.75 14.24
N GLY A 137 -0.02 12.79 14.55
CA GLY A 137 0.09 11.41 14.12
C GLY A 137 -0.73 11.09 12.86
N LEU A 138 -0.63 9.83 12.43
CA LEU A 138 -1.43 9.28 11.33
C LEU A 138 -2.76 8.74 11.85
N GLY A 139 -3.86 9.07 11.17
CA GLY A 139 -5.20 8.62 11.56
C GLY A 139 -6.09 8.26 10.38
N VAL A 140 -7.19 7.55 10.68
CA VAL A 140 -8.27 7.24 9.71
C VAL A 140 -9.13 8.45 9.36
N LYS A 141 -9.08 9.50 10.17
CA LYS A 141 -9.75 10.79 9.98
C LYS A 141 -8.92 11.89 10.63
N ASP A 142 -9.13 13.13 10.20
CA ASP A 142 -8.52 14.29 10.84
C ASP A 142 -9.21 14.55 12.20
N GLY A 143 -8.42 14.96 13.20
CA GLY A 143 -8.95 15.35 14.51
C GLY A 143 -8.05 14.94 15.67
N GLN A 144 -8.68 14.43 16.73
CA GLN A 144 -8.02 14.01 17.96
C GLN A 144 -8.37 12.54 18.22
N VAL A 145 -7.39 11.76 18.68
CA VAL A 145 -7.59 10.38 19.15
C VAL A 145 -7.16 10.30 20.60
N THR A 146 -8.05 9.79 21.44
CA THR A 146 -7.77 9.50 22.85
C THR A 146 -7.46 8.01 23.00
N LEU A 147 -6.26 7.71 23.49
CA LEU A 147 -5.80 6.37 23.79
C LEU A 147 -5.85 6.15 25.29
N THR A 148 -6.46 5.05 25.72
CA THR A 148 -6.64 4.66 27.13
C THR A 148 -5.84 3.43 27.53
N ASP A 149 -5.21 2.76 26.56
CA ASP A 149 -4.34 1.61 26.81
C ASP A 149 -2.90 2.10 26.93
N ALA A 150 -2.32 1.94 28.12
CA ALA A 150 -0.95 2.36 28.42
C ALA A 150 0.09 1.71 27.49
N ARG A 151 -0.21 0.55 26.88
CA ARG A 151 0.67 -0.11 25.90
C ARG A 151 0.79 0.69 24.60
N LEU A 152 -0.28 1.38 24.20
CA LEU A 152 -0.36 2.15 22.95
C LEU A 152 0.10 3.62 23.12
N THR A 153 0.42 4.02 24.35
CA THR A 153 0.74 5.41 24.71
C THR A 153 2.10 5.56 25.38
N MET A 154 2.95 4.54 25.24
CA MET A 154 4.25 4.47 25.91
C MET A 154 4.17 4.68 27.43
N GLY A 155 3.19 4.03 28.08
CA GLY A 155 3.01 4.02 29.53
C GLY A 155 2.09 5.12 30.09
N ARG A 156 1.40 5.91 29.25
CA ARG A 156 0.46 6.95 29.71
C ARG A 156 -0.97 6.40 29.86
N ASN A 157 -1.58 6.52 31.04
CA ASN A 157 -2.90 5.92 31.30
C ASN A 157 -4.04 6.46 30.41
N VAL A 158 -4.04 7.77 30.09
CA VAL A 158 -4.92 8.37 29.07
C VAL A 158 -4.16 9.49 28.39
N ALA A 159 -4.08 9.49 27.06
CA ALA A 159 -3.46 10.55 26.30
C ALA A 159 -4.27 10.87 25.04
N THR A 160 -4.37 12.14 24.69
CA THR A 160 -5.07 12.61 23.47
C THR A 160 -4.06 13.21 22.53
N PHE A 161 -4.05 12.73 21.28
CA PHE A 161 -3.09 13.13 20.27
C PHE A 161 -3.80 13.65 19.01
N PRO A 162 -3.31 14.74 18.41
CA PRO A 162 -3.81 15.19 17.12
C PRO A 162 -3.39 14.20 16.04
N VAL A 163 -4.31 13.86 15.15
CA VAL A 163 -4.06 12.96 14.02
C VAL A 163 -4.62 13.53 12.73
N LYS A 164 -3.99 13.17 11.61
CA LYS A 164 -4.43 13.52 10.26
C LYS A 164 -4.41 12.32 9.34
N MET A 165 -5.27 12.33 8.34
CA MET A 165 -5.23 11.37 7.24
C MET A 165 -4.01 11.61 6.37
N LEU A 166 -3.44 10.52 5.81
CA LEU A 166 -2.30 10.65 4.87
C LEU A 166 -2.60 11.61 3.72
N ALA A 167 -3.83 11.57 3.17
CA ALA A 167 -4.25 12.45 2.08
C ALA A 167 -4.23 13.94 2.50
N THR A 168 -4.69 14.26 3.71
CA THR A 168 -4.65 15.63 4.26
C THR A 168 -3.21 16.10 4.41
N ILE A 169 -2.34 15.26 4.96
CA ILE A 169 -0.91 15.56 5.16
C ILE A 169 -0.22 15.84 3.81
N MET A 170 -0.44 14.95 2.84
CA MET A 170 0.09 15.12 1.47
C MET A 170 -0.39 16.42 0.82
N HIS A 171 -1.66 16.77 0.98
CA HIS A 171 -2.21 18.01 0.45
C HIS A 171 -1.60 19.27 1.11
N GLU A 172 -1.54 19.30 2.45
CA GLU A 172 -0.99 20.44 3.20
C GLU A 172 0.51 20.65 2.94
N LEU A 173 1.25 19.56 2.73
CA LEU A 173 2.69 19.62 2.40
C LEU A 173 2.96 19.70 0.89
N HIS A 174 1.91 19.81 0.07
CA HIS A 174 2.01 19.92 -1.40
C HIS A 174 2.77 18.76 -2.07
N HIS A 175 2.56 17.54 -1.58
CA HIS A 175 3.17 16.32 -2.10
C HIS A 175 2.13 15.45 -2.82
N ASP A 176 2.33 15.23 -4.13
CA ASP A 176 1.51 14.31 -4.91
C ASP A 176 1.97 12.84 -4.78
N TRP A 177 3.17 12.62 -4.24
CA TRP A 177 3.78 11.28 -4.16
C TRP A 177 4.78 11.19 -3.01
N VAL A 178 4.78 10.06 -2.31
CA VAL A 178 5.75 9.73 -1.26
C VAL A 178 6.64 8.57 -1.72
N ASP A 179 7.95 8.77 -1.76
CA ASP A 179 8.88 7.74 -2.22
C ASP A 179 9.14 6.66 -1.16
N VAL A 180 9.00 7.00 0.12
CA VAL A 180 9.12 6.06 1.24
C VAL A 180 8.12 6.45 2.32
N LEU A 181 7.18 5.56 2.63
CA LEU A 181 6.22 5.73 3.72
C LEU A 181 6.58 4.74 4.84
N LYS A 182 7.19 5.22 5.92
CA LYS A 182 7.42 4.46 7.15
C LYS A 182 6.25 4.68 8.11
N ILE A 183 5.66 3.59 8.61
CA ILE A 183 4.56 3.60 9.59
C ILE A 183 4.92 2.69 10.76
N ASP A 184 5.01 3.27 11.94
CA ASP A 184 5.43 2.60 13.16
C ASP A 184 4.75 3.28 14.36
N VAL A 185 3.45 3.03 14.54
CA VAL A 185 2.52 3.87 15.34
C VAL A 185 1.77 3.07 16.39
N GLU A 186 2.39 2.02 16.93
CA GLU A 186 1.96 1.27 18.11
C GLU A 186 0.49 0.82 18.06
N GLY A 187 0.10 0.15 16.96
CA GLY A 187 -1.22 -0.50 16.80
C GLY A 187 -2.20 0.22 15.87
N ALA A 188 -1.99 1.50 15.57
CA ALA A 188 -2.84 2.24 14.63
C ALA A 188 -2.61 1.84 13.16
N GLU A 189 -1.59 1.04 12.86
CA GLU A 189 -1.25 0.59 11.50
C GLU A 189 -2.41 -0.15 10.86
N TRP A 190 -3.06 -1.04 11.61
CA TRP A 190 -4.15 -1.88 11.10
C TRP A 190 -5.33 -1.04 10.61
N ALA A 191 -5.78 -0.09 11.43
CA ALA A 191 -6.93 0.74 11.10
C ALA A 191 -6.63 1.67 9.92
N VAL A 192 -5.44 2.26 9.89
CA VAL A 192 -5.00 3.14 8.81
C VAL A 192 -4.85 2.38 7.50
N LEU A 193 -4.18 1.22 7.52
CA LEU A 193 -3.97 0.42 6.31
C LEU A 193 -5.28 -0.21 5.83
N ASP A 194 -6.19 -0.62 6.71
CA ASP A 194 -7.52 -1.08 6.33
C ASP A 194 -8.30 0.02 5.59
N ALA A 195 -8.28 1.25 6.11
CA ALA A 195 -8.88 2.39 5.44
C ALA A 195 -8.23 2.66 4.07
N MET A 196 -6.90 2.56 3.97
CA MET A 196 -6.18 2.73 2.69
C MET A 196 -6.55 1.66 1.66
N VAL A 197 -6.64 0.38 2.04
CA VAL A 197 -6.93 -0.71 1.09
C VAL A 197 -8.40 -0.76 0.69
N ARG A 198 -9.33 -0.32 1.57
CA ARG A 198 -10.75 -0.19 1.26
C ARG A 198 -11.09 1.07 0.46
N SER A 199 -10.24 2.10 0.55
CA SER A 199 -10.37 3.30 -0.26
C SER A 199 -10.33 2.96 -1.75
N LYS A 200 -11.02 3.76 -2.58
CA LYS A 200 -10.91 3.70 -4.05
C LYS A 200 -9.75 4.58 -4.57
N GLU A 201 -9.16 5.40 -3.72
CA GLU A 201 -8.05 6.30 -4.09
C GLU A 201 -6.75 5.55 -4.31
N PRO A 202 -5.94 5.90 -5.33
CA PRO A 202 -4.62 5.29 -5.54
C PRO A 202 -3.71 5.39 -4.31
N LEU A 203 -2.88 4.37 -4.11
CA LEU A 203 -1.82 4.45 -3.09
C LEU A 203 -0.70 5.29 -3.70
N ALA A 204 -0.57 6.54 -3.23
CA ALA A 204 0.35 7.54 -3.77
C ALA A 204 1.75 7.44 -3.17
N PHE A 205 2.28 6.22 -3.08
CA PHE A 205 3.62 5.97 -2.57
C PHE A 205 4.33 4.80 -3.27
N THR A 206 5.66 4.90 -3.37
CA THR A 206 6.50 3.88 -4.03
C THR A 206 6.68 2.63 -3.16
N GLN A 207 6.99 2.82 -1.88
CA GLN A 207 7.23 1.74 -0.92
C GLN A 207 6.67 2.07 0.46
N LEU A 208 6.29 1.03 1.18
CA LEU A 208 5.73 1.09 2.53
C LEU A 208 6.60 0.23 3.45
N GLN A 209 7.14 0.84 4.48
CA GLN A 209 7.83 0.19 5.60
C GLN A 209 6.87 0.26 6.78
N VAL A 210 6.47 -0.89 7.32
CA VAL A 210 5.51 -0.92 8.42
C VAL A 210 5.92 -1.93 9.47
N GLU A 211 5.87 -1.52 10.73
CA GLU A 211 5.93 -2.42 11.86
C GLU A 211 4.51 -2.74 12.30
N PHE A 212 4.11 -4.00 12.17
CA PHE A 212 2.81 -4.43 12.65
C PHE A 212 2.87 -4.82 14.11
N HIS A 213 2.19 -4.04 14.94
CA HIS A 213 1.99 -4.34 16.36
C HIS A 213 0.76 -5.23 16.54
N TYR A 214 0.95 -6.42 17.11
CA TYR A 214 -0.12 -7.38 17.42
C TYR A 214 -0.38 -7.43 18.92
N TYR A 215 -1.61 -7.10 19.33
CA TYR A 215 -2.04 -7.15 20.73
C TYR A 215 -3.24 -8.11 20.84
N PRO A 216 -3.05 -9.34 21.34
CA PRO A 216 -4.05 -10.42 21.27
C PRO A 216 -5.41 -10.08 21.89
N ASP A 217 -5.44 -9.16 22.85
CA ASP A 217 -6.66 -8.72 23.55
C ASP A 217 -7.31 -7.47 22.91
N SER A 218 -6.84 -7.02 21.74
CA SER A 218 -7.36 -5.82 21.06
C SER A 218 -8.23 -6.16 19.85
N ASP A 219 -9.29 -5.38 19.65
CA ASP A 219 -10.20 -5.55 18.51
C ASP A 219 -9.55 -5.23 17.16
N VAL A 220 -8.54 -4.36 17.16
CA VAL A 220 -7.83 -3.88 15.97
C VAL A 220 -6.83 -4.87 15.38
N SER A 221 -6.35 -5.84 16.16
CA SER A 221 -5.40 -6.85 15.68
C SER A 221 -6.00 -8.27 15.62
N ARG A 222 -7.33 -8.38 15.48
CA ARG A 222 -7.98 -9.68 15.28
C ARG A 222 -7.71 -10.26 13.87
N PRO A 223 -7.54 -11.59 13.73
CA PRO A 223 -7.13 -12.24 12.48
C PRO A 223 -7.89 -11.85 11.21
N PRO A 224 -9.23 -11.74 11.20
CA PRO A 224 -9.97 -11.36 9.98
C PRO A 224 -9.63 -9.95 9.49
N ALA A 225 -9.40 -9.00 10.40
CA ALA A 225 -9.00 -7.65 10.07
C ALA A 225 -7.57 -7.64 9.51
N MET A 226 -6.64 -8.37 10.15
CA MET A 226 -5.26 -8.50 9.68
C MET A 226 -5.19 -9.11 8.27
N LEU A 227 -5.91 -10.21 8.04
CA LEU A 227 -5.95 -10.88 6.74
C LEU A 227 -6.53 -9.96 5.65
N GLY A 228 -7.59 -9.22 5.98
CA GLY A 228 -8.20 -8.24 5.08
C GLY A 228 -7.21 -7.17 4.63
N VAL A 229 -6.41 -6.64 5.55
CA VAL A 229 -5.34 -5.67 5.26
C VAL A 229 -4.27 -6.28 4.37
N LEU A 230 -3.67 -7.41 4.76
CA LEU A 230 -2.56 -8.03 4.03
C LEU A 230 -2.95 -8.41 2.60
N GLN A 231 -4.13 -9.02 2.42
CA GLN A 231 -4.66 -9.33 1.09
C GLN A 231 -5.06 -8.05 0.33
N GLY A 232 -5.57 -7.04 1.03
CA GLY A 232 -5.89 -5.73 0.47
C GLY A 232 -4.68 -5.07 -0.15
N LEU A 233 -3.56 -4.99 0.59
CA LEU A 233 -2.30 -4.44 0.09
C LEU A 233 -1.85 -5.18 -1.17
N LYS A 234 -1.92 -6.51 -1.17
CA LYS A 234 -1.62 -7.34 -2.36
C LYS A 234 -2.51 -7.01 -3.55
N ARG A 235 -3.83 -6.91 -3.35
CA ARG A 235 -4.80 -6.53 -4.41
C ARG A 235 -4.55 -5.13 -4.95
N ARG A 236 -4.07 -4.22 -4.10
CA ARG A 236 -3.70 -2.84 -4.45
C ARG A 236 -2.32 -2.69 -5.08
N GLY A 237 -1.64 -3.80 -5.40
CA GLY A 237 -0.38 -3.81 -6.14
C GLY A 237 0.88 -3.77 -5.26
N LEU A 238 0.73 -3.82 -3.93
CA LEU A 238 1.89 -3.93 -3.04
C LEU A 238 2.39 -5.37 -3.01
N ARG A 239 3.71 -5.52 -2.99
CA ARG A 239 4.40 -6.81 -2.87
C ARG A 239 5.44 -6.70 -1.77
N VAL A 240 5.41 -7.69 -0.89
CA VAL A 240 6.39 -7.82 0.19
C VAL A 240 7.75 -8.14 -0.44
N PHE A 241 8.79 -7.40 -0.06
CA PHE A 241 10.18 -7.72 -0.45
C PHE A 241 11.09 -8.04 0.75
N SER A 242 10.68 -7.68 1.96
CA SER A 242 11.34 -8.12 3.20
C SER A 242 10.31 -8.27 4.33
N VAL A 243 10.55 -9.24 5.21
CA VAL A 243 9.78 -9.51 6.43
C VAL A 243 10.76 -9.91 7.52
N GLU A 244 10.70 -9.26 8.68
CA GLU A 244 11.57 -9.60 9.82
C GLU A 244 10.81 -9.53 11.15
N PRO A 245 11.02 -10.50 12.06
CA PRO A 245 10.51 -10.41 13.42
C PRO A 245 11.29 -9.39 14.25
N ASN A 246 10.59 -8.58 15.06
CA ASN A 246 11.21 -7.79 16.11
C ASN A 246 11.39 -8.68 17.36
N ILE A 247 12.64 -9.03 17.67
CA ILE A 247 12.97 -10.01 18.71
C ILE A 247 13.34 -9.37 20.06
N TRP A 248 13.20 -8.04 20.22
CA TRP A 248 13.50 -7.33 21.47
C TRP A 248 12.36 -7.41 22.50
N TRP A 249 11.13 -7.17 22.06
CA TRP A 249 9.98 -7.01 22.96
C TRP A 249 9.12 -8.26 23.12
N ALA A 250 9.31 -9.26 22.26
CA ALA A 250 8.55 -10.50 22.31
C ALA A 250 9.44 -11.65 22.78
N ASN A 251 9.00 -12.40 23.80
CA ASN A 251 9.58 -13.69 24.22
C ASN A 251 9.58 -14.76 23.10
N ASN A 252 9.17 -14.40 21.89
CA ASN A 252 9.05 -15.26 20.73
C ASN A 252 9.17 -14.53 19.36
N GLY A 253 9.44 -13.23 19.27
CA GLY A 253 9.66 -12.52 17.99
C GLY A 253 8.44 -12.32 17.04
N HIS A 254 7.26 -12.85 17.34
CA HIS A 254 6.13 -12.84 16.39
C HIS A 254 4.98 -11.89 16.75
N GLU A 255 5.11 -11.09 17.82
CA GLU A 255 4.11 -10.10 18.23
C GLU A 255 4.29 -8.75 17.51
N PHE A 256 5.49 -8.53 16.97
CA PHE A 256 5.88 -7.32 16.26
C PHE A 256 6.62 -7.75 15.00
N MET A 257 6.10 -7.38 13.83
CA MET A 257 6.63 -7.82 12.55
C MET A 257 6.87 -6.66 11.61
N GLU A 258 8.10 -6.58 11.14
CA GLU A 258 8.57 -5.58 10.20
C GLU A 258 8.30 -6.06 8.78
N TYR A 259 7.53 -5.30 8.03
CA TYR A 259 7.27 -5.55 6.61
C TYR A 259 7.77 -4.40 5.75
N ALA A 260 8.43 -4.76 4.65
CA ALA A 260 8.77 -3.83 3.60
C ALA A 260 8.05 -4.22 2.30
N TYR A 261 7.27 -3.29 1.76
CA TYR A 261 6.47 -3.45 0.57
C TYR A 261 6.95 -2.53 -0.55
N LEU A 262 6.86 -3.00 -1.79
CA LEU A 262 6.98 -2.19 -2.99
C LEU A 262 5.66 -2.17 -3.74
N GLN A 263 5.29 -1.02 -4.27
CA GLN A 263 4.21 -0.95 -5.25
C GLN A 263 4.74 -1.42 -6.61
N VAL A 264 4.12 -2.46 -7.16
CA VAL A 264 4.54 -3.12 -8.40
C VAL A 264 3.38 -3.13 -9.38
N ALA A 265 3.61 -2.61 -10.59
CA ALA A 265 2.65 -2.61 -11.67
C ALA A 265 2.45 -4.02 -12.26
N ALA A 266 1.40 -4.18 -13.07
CA ALA A 266 1.09 -5.47 -13.73
C ALA A 266 2.23 -5.99 -14.62
N ASP A 267 3.09 -5.10 -15.15
CA ASP A 267 4.27 -5.47 -15.93
C ASP A 267 5.52 -5.78 -15.09
N GLY A 268 5.34 -5.90 -13.76
CA GLY A 268 6.40 -6.27 -12.81
C GLY A 268 7.34 -5.12 -12.45
N LYS A 269 7.11 -3.89 -12.93
CA LYS A 269 7.97 -2.75 -12.62
C LYS A 269 7.53 -2.05 -11.33
N ILE A 270 8.51 -1.57 -10.58
CA ILE A 270 8.30 -0.69 -9.43
C ILE A 270 7.60 0.59 -9.91
N VAL A 271 6.48 0.90 -9.27
CA VAL A 271 5.73 2.14 -9.48
C VAL A 271 6.48 3.26 -8.79
N THR A 272 6.80 4.31 -9.56
CA THR A 272 7.46 5.52 -9.06
C THR A 272 6.77 6.72 -9.69
N SER A 273 6.92 7.88 -9.05
CA SER A 273 6.38 9.16 -9.54
C SER A 273 6.68 9.46 -11.02
N ARG A 274 7.79 8.92 -11.57
CA ARG A 274 8.27 9.18 -12.95
C ARG A 274 7.92 8.13 -14.00
N ARG A 275 7.53 6.90 -13.61
CA ARG A 275 7.16 5.83 -14.58
C ARG A 275 5.68 5.82 -14.96
N SER A 276 4.88 6.73 -14.42
CA SER A 276 3.60 7.19 -14.99
C SER A 276 3.80 7.98 -16.31
N GLY A 277 4.85 7.68 -17.08
CA GLY A 277 5.37 8.38 -18.27
C GLY A 277 4.45 8.43 -19.48
N ARG A 278 3.13 8.37 -19.31
CA ARG A 278 2.24 9.21 -20.11
C ARG A 278 2.35 10.61 -19.51
N ARG A 279 3.27 11.45 -20.01
CA ARG A 279 3.06 12.91 -19.90
C ARG A 279 1.70 13.19 -20.54
N PRO A 280 0.65 13.66 -19.85
CA PRO A 280 -0.27 14.55 -20.52
C PRO A 280 0.50 15.87 -20.62
N GLY A 281 0.87 16.26 -21.83
CA GLY A 281 1.38 17.61 -22.06
C GLY A 281 0.40 18.62 -21.48
N ALA A 282 0.75 19.21 -20.33
CA ALA A 282 0.00 20.31 -19.71
C ALA A 282 0.82 21.09 -18.68
N ALA A 283 2.16 20.95 -18.63
CA ALA A 283 2.99 21.92 -17.91
C ALA A 283 2.94 23.33 -18.54
N GLY A 284 2.43 23.47 -19.77
CA GLY A 284 2.06 24.75 -20.38
C GLY A 284 0.60 25.18 -20.20
N ALA A 285 -0.24 24.36 -19.54
CA ALA A 285 -1.65 24.65 -19.29
C ALA A 285 -2.01 24.76 -17.79
N LEU A 286 -1.07 24.47 -16.89
CA LEU A 286 -1.19 24.69 -15.44
C LEU A 286 -1.26 26.18 -15.07
N GLY A 287 -0.99 27.10 -16.00
CA GLY A 287 -1.26 28.53 -15.84
C GLY A 287 -2.70 28.97 -16.14
N ARG A 288 -3.60 28.09 -16.60
CA ARG A 288 -4.98 28.46 -16.98
C ARG A 288 -6.12 27.83 -16.16
N LEU A 289 -5.81 26.93 -15.22
CA LEU A 289 -6.83 26.21 -14.44
C LEU A 289 -6.79 26.47 -12.93
N ALA A 290 -6.03 27.49 -12.50
CA ALA A 290 -6.13 28.04 -11.15
C ALA A 290 -7.46 28.79 -10.89
N ARG A 291 -8.38 28.85 -11.88
CA ARG A 291 -9.78 29.30 -11.84
C ARG A 291 -10.39 29.02 -13.21
N ALA A 292 -11.12 27.91 -13.39
CA ALA A 292 -11.87 27.69 -14.63
C ALA A 292 -13.14 28.56 -14.58
N GLY A 293 -13.11 29.70 -15.26
CA GLY A 293 -14.28 30.50 -15.58
C GLY A 293 -14.73 30.21 -17.01
N GLY A 294 -16.02 29.93 -17.24
CA GLY A 294 -16.54 29.89 -18.61
C GLY A 294 -17.89 29.17 -18.76
N PRO A 295 -18.40 29.08 -20.00
CA PRO A 295 -19.69 28.48 -20.30
C PRO A 295 -19.76 27.05 -19.77
N ALA A 296 -20.84 26.73 -19.07
CA ALA A 296 -21.01 25.45 -18.43
C ALA A 296 -22.30 24.74 -18.84
N ARG A 297 -22.26 23.42 -18.84
CA ARG A 297 -23.40 22.55 -19.11
C ARG A 297 -23.36 21.35 -18.15
N ALA A 298 -24.50 21.03 -17.55
CA ALA A 298 -24.63 19.76 -16.82
C ALA A 298 -24.80 18.56 -17.78
N VAL A 299 -23.96 17.54 -17.56
CA VAL A 299 -24.04 16.25 -18.24
C VAL A 299 -25.07 15.37 -17.54
N ASP A 300 -24.91 15.21 -16.23
CA ASP A 300 -25.77 14.46 -15.31
C ASP A 300 -25.85 15.20 -13.96
N GLY A 301 -26.31 14.54 -12.89
CA GLY A 301 -26.62 15.14 -11.58
C GLY A 301 -25.41 15.61 -10.77
N ASP A 302 -24.19 15.16 -11.09
CA ASP A 302 -22.96 15.57 -10.41
C ASP A 302 -21.78 15.87 -11.36
N THR A 303 -21.97 15.75 -12.68
CA THR A 303 -20.94 16.01 -13.70
C THR A 303 -21.30 17.17 -14.62
N LEU A 304 -20.34 18.08 -14.83
CA LEU A 304 -20.43 19.25 -15.70
C LEU A 304 -19.40 19.21 -16.83
N VAL A 305 -19.64 19.97 -17.89
CA VAL A 305 -18.63 20.41 -18.86
C VAL A 305 -18.50 21.92 -18.70
N VAL A 306 -17.31 22.40 -18.38
CA VAL A 306 -17.01 23.83 -18.17
C VAL A 306 -15.89 24.22 -19.13
N ALA A 307 -16.13 25.20 -19.99
CA ALA A 307 -15.20 25.63 -21.04
C ALA A 307 -14.63 24.44 -21.84
N GLY A 308 -15.49 23.48 -22.19
CA GLY A 308 -15.12 22.25 -22.93
C GLY A 308 -14.46 21.14 -22.10
N THR A 309 -14.20 21.36 -20.81
CA THR A 309 -13.58 20.38 -19.92
C THR A 309 -14.61 19.70 -19.02
N ARG A 310 -14.63 18.37 -18.99
CA ARG A 310 -15.48 17.63 -18.04
C ARG A 310 -14.93 17.76 -16.61
N VAL A 311 -15.80 18.14 -15.69
CA VAL A 311 -15.51 18.23 -14.25
C VAL A 311 -16.62 17.54 -13.44
N ARG A 312 -16.24 16.87 -12.36
CA ARG A 312 -17.18 16.32 -11.38
C ARG A 312 -17.31 17.30 -10.22
N LEU A 313 -18.51 17.49 -9.70
CA LEU A 313 -18.72 18.32 -8.52
C LEU A 313 -18.09 17.65 -7.30
N TYR A 314 -17.24 18.39 -6.61
CA TYR A 314 -16.66 17.97 -5.34
C TYR A 314 -17.77 17.76 -4.31
N GLY A 315 -17.67 16.74 -3.44
CA GLY A 315 -18.55 16.57 -2.27
C GLY A 315 -20.03 16.22 -2.55
N VAL A 316 -20.42 15.99 -3.81
CA VAL A 316 -21.81 15.72 -4.21
C VAL A 316 -21.95 14.30 -4.76
N ASP A 317 -22.97 13.57 -4.31
CA ASP A 317 -23.37 12.28 -4.91
C ASP A 317 -24.85 12.37 -5.34
N ALA A 318 -25.08 12.53 -6.63
CA ALA A 318 -26.43 12.65 -7.18
C ALA A 318 -27.00 11.27 -7.56
N PRO A 319 -28.33 11.08 -7.51
CA PRO A 319 -28.96 9.88 -8.06
C PRO A 319 -28.57 9.68 -9.53
N GLU A 320 -28.22 8.45 -9.88
CA GLU A 320 -27.83 8.10 -11.26
C GLU A 320 -28.97 8.41 -12.22
N THR A 321 -28.69 8.78 -13.48
CA THR A 321 -29.73 9.25 -14.42
C THR A 321 -30.90 8.27 -14.57
N ALA A 322 -30.63 6.96 -14.45
CA ALA A 322 -31.62 5.88 -14.53
C ALA A 322 -32.28 5.52 -13.19
N GLN A 323 -31.88 6.16 -12.09
CA GLN A 323 -32.41 5.90 -10.77
C GLN A 323 -33.83 6.47 -10.60
N VAL A 324 -34.70 5.64 -10.02
CA VAL A 324 -36.10 5.94 -9.68
C VAL A 324 -36.23 5.99 -8.16
N CYS A 325 -36.97 6.98 -7.67
CA CYS A 325 -37.25 7.22 -6.26
C CYS A 325 -38.77 7.34 -6.05
N LYS A 326 -39.25 7.35 -4.80
CA LYS A 326 -40.65 7.59 -4.45
C LYS A 326 -40.86 9.01 -3.96
N ASP A 327 -41.91 9.67 -4.43
CA ASP A 327 -42.31 10.99 -3.93
C ASP A 327 -43.04 10.88 -2.59
N SER A 328 -43.48 12.02 -2.04
CA SER A 328 -44.21 12.08 -0.76
C SER A 328 -45.57 11.37 -0.78
N ALA A 329 -46.09 11.04 -1.96
CA ALA A 329 -47.30 10.25 -2.15
C ALA A 329 -47.00 8.77 -2.45
N GLY A 330 -45.72 8.36 -2.36
CA GLY A 330 -45.26 6.99 -2.63
C GLY A 330 -45.16 6.61 -4.12
N ARG A 331 -45.31 7.59 -5.02
CA ARG A 331 -45.30 7.35 -6.47
C ARG A 331 -43.87 7.40 -7.01
N ASP A 332 -43.59 6.49 -7.93
CA ASP A 332 -42.27 6.40 -8.56
C ASP A 332 -42.02 7.61 -9.49
N TYR A 333 -40.83 8.19 -9.39
CA TYR A 333 -40.37 9.27 -10.27
C TYR A 333 -38.87 9.14 -10.57
N ALA A 334 -38.46 9.60 -11.76
CA ALA A 334 -37.07 9.53 -12.23
C ALA A 334 -36.19 10.60 -11.55
N CYS A 335 -35.82 10.36 -10.29
CA CYS A 335 -35.09 11.32 -9.45
C CYS A 335 -33.73 11.73 -10.02
N GLY A 336 -32.98 10.83 -10.67
CA GLY A 336 -31.70 11.20 -11.29
C GLY A 336 -31.84 12.12 -12.51
N LYS A 337 -32.88 11.87 -13.32
CA LYS A 337 -33.23 12.77 -14.43
C LYS A 337 -33.70 14.12 -13.90
N ALA A 338 -34.52 14.13 -12.84
CA ALA A 338 -34.99 15.35 -12.20
C ALA A 338 -33.82 16.19 -11.63
N ALA A 339 -32.85 15.55 -10.97
CA ALA A 339 -31.64 16.22 -10.47
C ALA A 339 -30.80 16.83 -11.60
N THR A 340 -30.57 16.06 -12.68
CA THR A 340 -29.85 16.52 -13.86
C THR A 340 -30.54 17.74 -14.51
N GLU A 341 -31.85 17.70 -14.69
CA GLU A 341 -32.62 18.79 -15.28
C GLU A 341 -32.66 20.03 -14.38
N ALA A 342 -32.75 19.85 -13.06
CA ALA A 342 -32.68 20.93 -12.10
C ALA A 342 -31.31 21.63 -12.15
N LEU A 343 -30.22 20.87 -12.25
CA LEU A 343 -28.88 21.41 -12.43
C LEU A 343 -28.72 22.16 -13.75
N ARG A 344 -29.25 21.61 -14.85
CA ARG A 344 -29.28 22.30 -16.17
C ARG A 344 -30.04 23.63 -16.10
N ARG A 345 -31.21 23.65 -15.46
CA ARG A 345 -32.00 24.90 -15.28
C ARG A 345 -31.28 25.90 -14.39
N ARG A 346 -30.61 25.45 -13.34
CA ARG A 346 -29.85 26.32 -12.43
C ARG A 346 -28.68 26.99 -13.11
N ILE A 347 -27.94 26.25 -13.95
CA ILE A 347 -26.81 26.79 -14.73
C ILE A 347 -27.32 27.65 -15.89
N GLY A 348 -28.34 27.21 -16.63
CA GLY A 348 -28.88 27.95 -17.78
C GLY A 348 -27.80 28.23 -18.83
N GLN A 349 -27.64 29.50 -19.19
CA GLN A 349 -26.56 29.99 -20.05
C GLN A 349 -25.41 30.66 -19.28
N ALA A 350 -25.37 30.50 -17.95
CA ALA A 350 -24.39 31.16 -17.11
C ALA A 350 -22.99 30.55 -17.27
N GLU A 351 -21.99 31.41 -17.07
CA GLU A 351 -20.60 30.97 -16.90
C GLU A 351 -20.34 30.62 -15.43
N LEU A 352 -19.75 29.45 -15.19
CA LEU A 352 -19.40 29.01 -13.84
C LEU A 352 -17.97 29.39 -13.50
N ARG A 353 -17.72 29.60 -12.21
CA ARG A 353 -16.38 29.61 -11.62
C ARG A 353 -16.15 28.31 -10.89
N CYS A 354 -15.27 27.48 -11.44
CA CYS A 354 -14.89 26.20 -10.85
C CYS A 354 -13.45 26.23 -10.35
N GLU A 355 -13.28 25.81 -9.11
CA GLU A 355 -11.99 25.59 -8.46
C GLU A 355 -11.75 24.10 -8.34
N VAL A 356 -10.73 23.59 -9.04
CA VAL A 356 -10.39 22.16 -9.01
C VAL A 356 -9.79 21.84 -7.65
N ARG A 357 -10.47 20.97 -6.90
CA ARG A 357 -10.08 20.50 -5.57
C ARG A 357 -9.26 19.21 -5.63
N ASN A 358 -9.56 18.36 -6.60
CA ASN A 358 -8.92 17.05 -6.75
C ASN A 358 -9.00 16.56 -8.21
N ARG A 359 -8.43 15.39 -8.51
CA ARG A 359 -8.68 14.62 -9.73
C ARG A 359 -9.10 13.22 -9.36
N ASP A 360 -10.08 12.66 -10.05
CA ASP A 360 -10.50 11.28 -9.81
C ASP A 360 -9.57 10.26 -10.50
N GLN A 361 -9.79 8.98 -10.21
CA GLN A 361 -9.06 7.83 -10.76
C GLN A 361 -8.97 7.76 -12.31
N TYR A 362 -9.81 8.52 -13.03
CA TYR A 362 -9.82 8.60 -14.50
C TYR A 362 -9.19 9.88 -15.03
N GLY A 363 -8.60 10.70 -14.15
CA GLY A 363 -7.96 11.97 -14.48
C GLY A 363 -8.94 13.13 -14.72
N ARG A 364 -10.23 12.98 -14.37
CA ARG A 364 -11.23 14.05 -14.48
C ARG A 364 -11.05 15.02 -13.31
N GLY A 365 -11.16 16.33 -13.56
CA GLY A 365 -11.10 17.33 -12.50
C GLY A 365 -12.31 17.24 -11.58
N VAL A 366 -12.09 17.13 -10.28
CA VAL A 366 -13.12 17.22 -9.25
C VAL A 366 -13.07 18.64 -8.69
N ALA A 367 -14.16 19.39 -8.79
CA ALA A 367 -14.15 20.83 -8.57
C ALA A 367 -15.35 21.32 -7.76
N SER A 368 -15.13 22.33 -6.92
CA SER A 368 -16.20 23.14 -6.36
C SER A 368 -16.58 24.20 -7.40
N CYS A 369 -17.84 24.24 -7.83
CA CYS A 369 -18.31 25.15 -8.87
C CYS A 369 -19.38 26.09 -8.33
N SER A 370 -19.25 27.38 -8.64
CA SER A 370 -20.16 28.43 -8.21
C SER A 370 -20.68 29.26 -9.37
N LEU A 371 -21.93 29.72 -9.24
CA LEU A 371 -22.48 30.75 -10.10
C LEU A 371 -22.01 32.13 -9.58
N PRO A 372 -21.62 33.06 -10.45
CA PRO A 372 -21.21 34.40 -10.04
C PRO A 372 -22.36 35.18 -9.38
N GLY A 373 -22.02 36.17 -8.55
CA GLY A 373 -23.00 36.99 -7.81
C GLY A 373 -23.70 36.19 -6.70
N ALA A 374 -25.01 36.38 -6.55
CA ALA A 374 -25.83 35.66 -5.56
C ALA A 374 -26.14 34.19 -5.94
N GLY A 375 -25.48 33.67 -6.97
CA GLY A 375 -25.72 32.33 -7.51
C GLY A 375 -25.22 31.19 -6.62
N GLY A 376 -24.22 31.44 -5.77
CA GLY A 376 -23.76 30.51 -4.75
C GLY A 376 -23.08 29.23 -5.27
N ASP A 377 -22.65 28.39 -4.34
CA ASP A 377 -22.03 27.10 -4.63
C ASP A 377 -23.07 26.07 -5.11
N LEU A 378 -22.79 25.43 -6.26
CA LEU A 378 -23.71 24.49 -6.88
C LEU A 378 -23.86 23.19 -6.09
N GLY A 379 -22.80 22.73 -5.40
CA GLY A 379 -22.86 21.53 -4.58
C GLY A 379 -23.76 21.72 -3.37
N SER A 380 -23.57 22.82 -2.65
CA SER A 380 -24.45 23.25 -1.56
C SER A 380 -25.90 23.41 -2.02
N TRP A 381 -26.12 24.00 -3.20
CA TRP A 381 -27.47 24.14 -3.76
C TRP A 381 -28.11 22.80 -4.12
N LEU A 382 -27.39 21.88 -4.75
CA LEU A 382 -27.91 20.54 -5.11
C LEU A 382 -28.31 19.75 -3.86
N VAL A 383 -27.40 19.69 -2.89
CA VAL A 383 -27.61 18.95 -1.64
C VAL A 383 -28.71 19.60 -0.81
N GLY A 384 -28.70 20.93 -0.66
CA GLY A 384 -29.69 21.69 0.10
C GLY A 384 -31.12 21.68 -0.48
N ASN A 385 -31.27 21.37 -1.77
CA ASN A 385 -32.59 21.17 -2.39
C ASN A 385 -32.99 19.68 -2.48
N GLY A 386 -32.22 18.77 -1.89
CA GLY A 386 -32.49 17.33 -1.92
C GLY A 386 -32.41 16.74 -3.33
N LEU A 387 -31.56 17.30 -4.19
CA LEU A 387 -31.30 16.78 -5.55
C LEU A 387 -30.08 15.84 -5.58
N ALA A 388 -29.30 15.83 -4.50
CA ALA A 388 -28.15 14.97 -4.26
C ALA A 388 -27.96 14.77 -2.76
N VAL A 389 -27.17 13.77 -2.38
CA VAL A 389 -26.71 13.57 -1.00
C VAL A 389 -25.30 14.11 -0.82
N ALA A 390 -24.95 14.51 0.39
CA ALA A 390 -23.60 14.93 0.71
C ALA A 390 -22.68 13.71 0.64
N TYR A 391 -21.61 13.80 -0.15
CA TYR A 391 -20.72 12.67 -0.35
C TYR A 391 -19.67 12.61 0.77
N ARG A 392 -20.12 12.16 1.94
CA ARG A 392 -19.39 12.20 3.23
C ARG A 392 -18.01 11.53 3.22
N GLN A 393 -17.74 10.66 2.25
CA GLN A 393 -16.43 10.02 2.05
C GLN A 393 -15.36 10.94 1.43
N TYR A 394 -15.72 12.12 0.92
CA TYR A 394 -14.79 13.07 0.29
C TYR A 394 -14.73 14.45 0.95
N GLY A 395 -15.60 14.74 1.92
CA GLY A 395 -15.62 16.03 2.63
C GLY A 395 -16.91 16.26 3.42
N GLY A 396 -16.85 17.17 4.39
CA GLY A 396 -17.99 17.54 5.25
C GLY A 396 -18.79 18.75 4.78
N ASP A 397 -18.34 19.43 3.73
CA ASP A 397 -18.76 20.80 3.35
C ASP A 397 -20.27 20.97 3.12
N TYR A 398 -20.97 19.89 2.74
CA TYR A 398 -22.40 19.93 2.43
C TYR A 398 -23.28 19.16 3.42
N VAL A 399 -22.72 18.65 4.53
CA VAL A 399 -23.49 17.89 5.54
C VAL A 399 -24.60 18.75 6.14
N ALA A 400 -24.32 20.00 6.50
CA ALA A 400 -25.33 20.91 7.03
C ALA A 400 -26.45 21.22 6.01
N ALA A 401 -26.11 21.31 4.72
CA ALA A 401 -27.09 21.50 3.66
C ALA A 401 -27.98 20.26 3.50
N GLU A 402 -27.40 19.07 3.61
CA GLU A 402 -28.13 17.80 3.56
C GLU A 402 -29.08 17.66 4.75
N GLU A 403 -28.62 17.97 5.96
CA GLU A 403 -29.44 17.95 7.17
C GLU A 403 -30.64 18.91 7.05
N GLY A 404 -30.41 20.11 6.50
CA GLY A 404 -31.47 21.07 6.21
C GLY A 404 -32.48 20.56 5.17
N ALA A 405 -32.01 19.91 4.10
CA ALA A 405 -32.86 19.32 3.07
C ALA A 405 -33.70 18.15 3.61
N HIS A 406 -33.09 17.31 4.45
CA HIS A 406 -33.75 16.21 5.14
C HIS A 406 -34.83 16.71 6.10
N ALA A 407 -34.49 17.65 6.99
CA ALA A 407 -35.44 18.24 7.94
C ALA A 407 -36.63 18.92 7.24
N ALA A 408 -36.38 19.58 6.11
CA ALA A 408 -37.40 20.23 5.31
C ALA A 408 -38.10 19.31 4.29
N ARG A 409 -37.78 18.00 4.25
CA ARG A 409 -38.32 17.01 3.32
C ARG A 409 -38.27 17.47 1.85
N ARG A 410 -37.11 17.99 1.42
CA ARG A 410 -36.90 18.50 0.06
C ARG A 410 -36.43 17.41 -0.89
N GLY A 411 -36.89 17.45 -2.14
CA GLY A 411 -36.42 16.57 -3.21
C GLY A 411 -36.56 15.08 -2.87
N ILE A 412 -35.47 14.32 -2.98
CA ILE A 412 -35.44 12.89 -2.65
C ILE A 412 -35.80 12.59 -1.19
N TRP A 413 -35.61 13.55 -0.27
CA TRP A 413 -35.99 13.43 1.14
C TRP A 413 -37.49 13.61 1.40
N ALA A 414 -38.29 13.93 0.38
CA ALA A 414 -39.74 14.05 0.50
C ALA A 414 -40.45 12.69 0.57
N GLY A 415 -39.81 11.63 0.05
CA GLY A 415 -40.32 10.27 0.04
C GLY A 415 -39.20 9.26 0.29
N GLU A 416 -39.23 8.13 -0.40
CA GLU A 416 -38.28 7.02 -0.19
C GLU A 416 -37.31 6.91 -1.36
N PHE A 417 -36.04 6.65 -1.05
CA PHE A 417 -35.02 6.44 -2.08
C PHE A 417 -33.91 5.52 -1.57
N GLU A 418 -33.26 4.86 -2.52
CA GLU A 418 -31.99 4.16 -2.30
C GLU A 418 -30.85 5.17 -2.42
N LEU A 419 -29.85 5.13 -1.54
CA LEU A 419 -28.68 6.02 -1.68
C LEU A 419 -27.99 5.80 -3.04
N PRO A 420 -27.57 6.85 -3.78
CA PRO A 420 -27.00 6.69 -5.12
C PRO A 420 -25.78 5.74 -5.15
N ALA A 421 -24.91 5.82 -4.15
CA ALA A 421 -23.81 4.89 -3.98
C ALA A 421 -24.25 3.42 -3.78
N GLN A 422 -25.38 3.16 -3.11
CA GLN A 422 -25.93 1.82 -2.95
C GLN A 422 -26.54 1.31 -4.26
N TRP A 423 -27.30 2.17 -4.93
CA TRP A 423 -27.93 1.89 -6.22
C TRP A 423 -26.92 1.44 -7.28
N ARG A 424 -25.75 2.09 -7.33
CA ARG A 424 -24.62 1.68 -8.18
C ARG A 424 -24.06 0.30 -7.84
N ARG A 425 -23.89 0.00 -6.54
CA ARG A 425 -23.30 -1.27 -6.06
C ARG A 425 -24.21 -2.46 -6.39
N GLU A 426 -25.49 -2.34 -6.08
CA GLU A 426 -26.45 -3.44 -6.25
C GLU A 426 -26.67 -3.80 -7.72
N ARG A 427 -26.59 -2.79 -8.61
CA ARG A 427 -26.76 -2.98 -10.06
C ARG A 427 -25.46 -3.22 -10.81
N LYS A 428 -24.33 -3.35 -10.10
CA LYS A 428 -22.97 -3.56 -10.67
C LYS A 428 -22.59 -2.50 -11.73
N ILE A 429 -23.15 -1.30 -11.63
CA ILE A 429 -22.93 -0.21 -12.61
C ILE A 429 -21.51 0.37 -12.49
N ASP A 430 -20.86 0.17 -11.34
CA ASP A 430 -19.44 0.50 -11.12
C ASP A 430 -18.51 -0.15 -12.18
N HIS A 431 -18.87 -1.29 -12.79
CA HIS A 431 -18.12 -1.92 -13.88
C HIS A 431 -18.34 -1.27 -15.26
N LEU A 432 -19.49 -0.62 -15.50
CA LEU A 432 -19.84 -0.03 -16.80
C LEU A 432 -19.32 1.41 -16.96
N LEU A 433 -19.16 2.14 -15.85
CA LEU A 433 -18.50 3.46 -15.84
C LEU A 433 -16.96 3.37 -15.84
N ALA A 434 -16.40 2.16 -15.65
CA ALA A 434 -14.97 1.85 -15.74
C ALA A 434 -14.48 1.49 -17.15
N ALA A 435 -15.40 1.35 -18.12
CA ALA A 435 -15.04 1.23 -19.52
C ALA A 435 -14.83 2.64 -20.11
N PRO A 436 -13.74 2.90 -20.86
CA PRO A 436 -13.69 4.09 -21.71
C PRO A 436 -14.92 4.09 -22.63
N PRO A 437 -15.53 5.25 -22.94
CA PRO A 437 -16.65 5.29 -23.87
C PRO A 437 -16.21 4.58 -25.16
N LEU A 438 -16.90 3.50 -25.49
CA LEU A 438 -16.72 2.84 -26.78
C LEU A 438 -16.95 3.91 -27.83
N THR A 439 -15.89 4.27 -28.54
CA THR A 439 -15.99 4.99 -29.79
C THR A 439 -16.82 4.11 -30.70
N VAL A 440 -18.09 4.49 -30.91
CA VAL A 440 -18.96 3.84 -31.90
C VAL A 440 -18.25 3.99 -33.24
N PRO A 441 -17.71 2.91 -33.84
CA PRO A 441 -17.24 3.00 -35.21
C PRO A 441 -18.49 3.15 -36.05
N THR A 442 -18.52 4.20 -36.88
CA THR A 442 -19.47 4.30 -37.98
C THR A 442 -19.45 2.99 -38.75
N LEU A 443 -20.61 2.32 -38.81
CA LEU A 443 -20.84 1.11 -39.57
C LEU A 443 -20.45 1.30 -41.04
N GLY A 444 -19.25 0.85 -41.39
CA GLY A 444 -18.89 0.45 -42.74
C GLY A 444 -19.02 -1.07 -42.83
N ASN A 445 -20.08 -1.54 -43.48
CA ASN A 445 -20.32 -2.95 -43.77
C ASN A 445 -19.14 -3.58 -44.52
N SER A 446 -18.45 -4.55 -43.91
CA SER A 446 -18.10 -5.86 -44.50
C SER A 446 -17.28 -6.67 -43.49
N ILE A 447 -17.89 -7.67 -42.85
CA ILE A 447 -17.16 -8.62 -41.98
C ILE A 447 -16.68 -9.77 -42.86
N ALA A 448 -15.37 -9.83 -43.12
CA ALA A 448 -14.71 -11.06 -43.50
C ALA A 448 -14.39 -11.87 -42.23
N PRO A 449 -14.49 -13.21 -42.25
CA PRO A 449 -14.18 -14.03 -41.08
C PRO A 449 -12.68 -13.96 -40.72
N PRO A 450 -12.32 -14.10 -39.44
CA PRO A 450 -10.94 -14.03 -38.99
C PRO A 450 -10.11 -15.21 -39.55
N PRO A 451 -8.81 -15.00 -39.87
CA PRO A 451 -7.94 -16.07 -40.33
C PRO A 451 -7.68 -17.10 -39.21
N PRO A 452 -7.44 -18.37 -39.57
CA PRO A 452 -7.17 -19.43 -38.60
C PRO A 452 -5.87 -19.17 -37.82
N PRO A 453 -5.76 -19.68 -36.59
CA PRO A 453 -4.57 -19.50 -35.76
C PRO A 453 -3.34 -20.16 -36.38
N PRO A 454 -2.13 -19.61 -36.16
CA PRO A 454 -0.90 -20.18 -36.70
C PRO A 454 -0.58 -21.54 -36.06
N PRO A 455 0.10 -22.45 -36.80
CA PRO A 455 0.46 -23.76 -36.28
C PRO A 455 1.48 -23.67 -35.13
N PRO A 456 1.48 -24.65 -34.21
CA PRO A 456 2.40 -24.68 -33.08
C PRO A 456 3.85 -24.80 -33.56
N PRO A 457 4.82 -24.24 -32.80
CA PRO A 457 6.22 -24.32 -33.15
C PRO A 457 6.74 -25.77 -33.08
N PRO A 458 7.74 -26.13 -33.90
CA PRO A 458 8.31 -27.47 -33.89
C PRO A 458 9.05 -27.76 -32.58
N PRO A 459 9.12 -29.05 -32.16
CA PRO A 459 9.82 -29.43 -30.95
C PRO A 459 11.32 -29.15 -31.05
N PRO A 460 11.99 -28.85 -29.93
CA PRO A 460 13.43 -28.60 -29.91
C PRO A 460 14.23 -29.85 -30.32
N PRO A 461 15.41 -29.68 -30.95
CA PRO A 461 16.24 -30.80 -31.36
C PRO A 461 16.79 -31.57 -30.15
N PRO A 462 17.05 -32.88 -30.30
CA PRO A 462 17.60 -33.69 -29.23
C PRO A 462 19.02 -33.23 -28.85
N PRO A 463 19.43 -33.40 -27.57
CA PRO A 463 20.75 -33.02 -27.11
C PRO A 463 21.84 -33.87 -27.79
N PRO A 464 23.04 -33.31 -28.00
CA PRO A 464 24.15 -34.03 -28.61
C PRO A 464 24.64 -35.18 -27.71
N PRO A 465 25.17 -36.27 -28.30
CA PRO A 465 25.70 -37.39 -27.53
C PRO A 465 26.92 -36.97 -26.70
N PRO A 466 27.13 -37.58 -25.52
CA PRO A 466 28.28 -37.26 -24.67
C PRO A 466 29.59 -37.63 -25.38
N PRO A 467 30.64 -36.80 -25.27
CA PRO A 467 31.94 -37.13 -25.84
C PRO A 467 32.57 -38.33 -25.10
N SER A 468 33.09 -39.27 -25.89
CA SER A 468 33.89 -40.41 -25.45
C SER A 468 35.18 -39.93 -24.77
N VAL A 469 35.43 -40.41 -23.56
CA VAL A 469 36.64 -40.13 -22.76
C VAL A 469 37.84 -40.89 -23.34
N PRO A 470 38.94 -40.22 -23.75
CA PRO A 470 40.24 -40.86 -23.81
C PRO A 470 40.97 -40.73 -22.48
N ALA A 471 41.81 -41.73 -22.21
CA ALA A 471 42.56 -41.94 -20.98
C ALA A 471 43.48 -40.78 -20.56
N ARG A 472 43.73 -40.74 -19.24
CA ARG A 472 44.62 -39.87 -18.48
C ARG A 472 45.89 -39.41 -19.22
N VAL A 473 46.19 -38.13 -19.10
CA VAL A 473 47.57 -37.63 -18.98
C VAL A 473 47.62 -36.63 -17.82
N ALA A 474 48.55 -36.88 -16.89
CA ALA A 474 48.86 -36.01 -15.76
C ALA A 474 49.98 -35.04 -16.13
N ALA A 475 49.84 -33.76 -15.76
CA ALA A 475 50.90 -32.80 -15.41
C ALA A 475 50.24 -31.44 -15.04
N PRO A 476 50.96 -30.51 -14.38
CA PRO A 476 51.26 -30.52 -12.96
C PRO A 476 50.51 -29.40 -12.21
N ALA A 477 50.58 -29.46 -10.88
CA ALA A 477 50.07 -28.47 -9.97
C ALA A 477 50.62 -27.06 -10.28
N LEU A 478 49.72 -26.11 -10.54
CA LEU A 478 49.96 -24.71 -10.18
C LEU A 478 49.36 -24.49 -8.79
N ALA A 479 50.25 -24.49 -7.80
CA ALA A 479 50.01 -23.83 -6.54
C ALA A 479 49.83 -22.33 -6.82
N THR A 480 48.58 -21.86 -6.89
CA THR A 480 48.29 -20.46 -6.61
C THR A 480 48.10 -20.32 -5.11
N LEU A 481 49.10 -19.68 -4.52
CA LEU A 481 49.05 -19.00 -3.23
C LEU A 481 47.68 -18.35 -3.00
N GLY A 482 47.19 -18.50 -1.76
CA GLY A 482 45.83 -18.18 -1.36
C GLY A 482 45.39 -16.76 -1.70
N ALA A 483 44.12 -16.63 -2.09
CA ALA A 483 43.43 -15.36 -1.96
C ALA A 483 43.25 -15.09 -0.46
N PRO A 484 43.79 -13.99 0.09
CA PRO A 484 43.55 -13.63 1.47
C PRO A 484 42.10 -13.16 1.59
N GLY A 485 41.41 -13.65 2.63
CA GLY A 485 40.29 -12.91 3.20
C GLY A 485 38.88 -13.26 2.76
N ARG A 486 38.62 -14.41 2.09
CA ARG A 486 37.22 -14.87 1.95
C ARG A 486 36.72 -15.36 3.30
N GLY A 487 35.84 -14.59 3.91
CA GLY A 487 35.22 -14.89 5.18
C GLY A 487 33.70 -14.64 5.14
N PRO A 488 33.03 -14.61 6.30
CA PRO A 488 31.60 -14.34 6.37
C PRO A 488 31.19 -13.00 5.72
N ALA A 489 32.09 -12.02 5.71
CA ALA A 489 31.89 -10.71 5.08
C ALA A 489 31.68 -10.78 3.56
N ASP A 490 32.18 -11.84 2.90
CA ASP A 490 32.02 -12.06 1.45
C ASP A 490 30.92 -13.07 1.11
N GLY A 491 30.07 -13.44 2.08
CA GLY A 491 28.99 -14.41 1.90
C GLY A 491 29.46 -15.88 1.87
N CYS A 492 30.75 -16.14 2.11
CA CYS A 492 31.31 -17.50 2.15
C CYS A 492 31.20 -18.05 3.58
N LEU A 493 30.07 -18.69 3.87
CA LEU A 493 29.71 -19.07 5.24
C LEU A 493 30.17 -20.47 5.65
N ILE A 494 30.60 -21.33 4.72
CA ILE A 494 30.99 -22.71 5.04
C ILE A 494 32.37 -22.69 5.69
N LYS A 495 32.47 -23.15 6.94
CA LYS A 495 33.71 -23.14 7.72
C LYS A 495 34.50 -24.42 7.47
N GLY A 496 35.74 -24.35 7.02
CA GLY A 496 36.64 -25.49 6.94
C GLY A 496 37.70 -25.43 8.03
N ASN A 497 37.72 -26.40 8.95
CA ASN A 497 38.81 -26.60 9.92
C ASN A 497 39.63 -27.90 9.75
N ILE A 498 40.88 -27.90 10.21
CA ILE A 498 41.82 -29.03 10.12
C ILE A 498 41.94 -29.68 11.50
N GLY A 499 41.49 -30.93 11.63
CA GLY A 499 41.60 -31.68 12.87
C GLY A 499 43.05 -32.02 13.22
N ALA A 500 43.32 -32.39 14.48
CA ALA A 500 44.67 -32.71 14.98
C ALA A 500 45.42 -33.82 14.21
N ARG A 501 44.69 -34.67 13.47
CA ARG A 501 45.25 -35.73 12.60
C ARG A 501 45.42 -35.30 11.14
N GLY A 502 45.24 -34.02 10.83
CA GLY A 502 45.28 -33.47 9.47
C GLY A 502 43.98 -33.63 8.68
N ASP A 503 42.90 -34.09 9.31
CA ASP A 503 41.59 -34.27 8.68
C ASP A 503 41.00 -32.91 8.27
N ARG A 504 40.76 -32.68 6.98
CA ARG A 504 40.13 -31.45 6.44
C ARG A 504 38.60 -31.58 6.44
N ILE A 505 37.92 -30.86 7.32
CA ILE A 505 36.47 -30.98 7.54
C ILE A 505 35.76 -29.65 7.30
N TYR A 506 34.71 -29.65 6.48
CA TYR A 506 33.85 -28.48 6.28
C TYR A 506 32.52 -28.60 7.03
N HIS A 507 32.02 -27.46 7.51
CA HIS A 507 30.79 -27.32 8.28
C HIS A 507 29.88 -26.29 7.61
N VAL A 508 28.62 -26.68 7.37
CA VAL A 508 27.60 -25.81 6.76
C VAL A 508 26.76 -25.10 7.82
N PRO A 509 26.25 -23.88 7.56
CA PRO A 509 25.33 -23.19 8.47
C PRO A 509 24.14 -24.09 8.86
N GLY A 510 23.83 -24.15 10.15
CA GLY A 510 22.79 -25.03 10.71
C GLY A 510 23.25 -26.44 11.08
N GLY A 511 24.47 -26.86 10.70
CA GLY A 511 25.04 -28.14 11.13
C GLY A 511 25.43 -28.14 12.62
N ARG A 512 25.34 -29.31 13.27
CA ARG A 512 25.59 -29.48 14.72
C ARG A 512 26.91 -28.87 15.22
N SER A 513 27.97 -28.97 14.43
CA SER A 513 29.31 -28.47 14.78
C SER A 513 29.64 -27.09 14.19
N PHE A 514 28.70 -26.46 13.47
CA PHE A 514 28.96 -25.21 12.76
C PHE A 514 29.22 -24.02 13.68
N ALA A 515 28.40 -23.86 14.74
CA ALA A 515 28.53 -22.75 15.67
C ALA A 515 29.83 -22.80 16.47
N GLY A 516 30.24 -24.00 16.91
CA GLY A 516 31.46 -24.23 17.69
C GLY A 516 32.76 -24.22 16.87
N THR A 517 32.68 -24.41 15.56
CA THR A 517 33.88 -24.42 14.69
C THR A 517 34.39 -22.98 14.49
N LYS A 518 35.67 -22.78 14.80
CA LYS A 518 36.42 -21.56 14.49
C LYS A 518 37.42 -21.89 13.38
N VAL A 519 37.62 -20.94 12.47
CA VAL A 519 38.55 -21.09 11.34
C VAL A 519 39.81 -20.30 11.67
N ASP A 520 40.93 -21.00 11.76
CA ASP A 520 42.27 -20.43 11.90
C ASP A 520 43.01 -20.41 10.56
N VAL A 521 42.97 -19.25 9.89
CA VAL A 521 43.59 -19.06 8.58
C VAL A 521 45.10 -19.28 8.62
N ALA A 522 45.76 -19.03 9.77
CA ALA A 522 47.20 -19.23 9.91
C ALA A 522 47.57 -20.72 9.83
N SER A 523 46.68 -21.61 10.27
CA SER A 523 46.82 -23.06 10.21
C SER A 523 46.40 -23.67 8.86
N GLY A 524 46.04 -22.84 7.87
CA GLY A 524 45.58 -23.28 6.55
C GLY A 524 44.10 -23.66 6.49
N GLU A 525 43.35 -23.34 7.55
CA GLU A 525 41.89 -23.42 7.58
C GLU A 525 41.28 -22.26 6.78
N ARG A 526 40.06 -22.42 6.26
CA ARG A 526 39.44 -21.38 5.42
C ARG A 526 37.94 -21.50 5.30
N TRP A 527 37.30 -20.43 4.84
CA TRP A 527 35.90 -20.47 4.45
C TRP A 527 35.72 -20.87 2.98
N PHE A 528 34.57 -21.45 2.66
CA PHE A 528 34.11 -21.81 1.33
C PHE A 528 32.77 -21.16 1.03
N CYS A 529 32.52 -20.86 -0.23
CA CYS A 529 31.28 -20.23 -0.69
C CYS A 529 30.25 -21.28 -1.15
N SER A 530 30.67 -22.53 -1.36
CA SER A 530 29.77 -23.68 -1.60
C SER A 530 30.39 -25.00 -1.11
N THR A 531 29.56 -26.02 -0.89
CA THR A 531 30.05 -27.36 -0.50
C THR A 531 30.86 -28.01 -1.63
N ALA A 532 30.47 -27.79 -2.89
CA ALA A 532 31.21 -28.26 -4.06
C ALA A 532 32.63 -27.68 -4.12
N GLU A 533 32.82 -26.42 -3.72
CA GLU A 533 34.14 -25.79 -3.63
C GLU A 533 35.00 -26.44 -2.54
N ALA A 534 34.41 -26.75 -1.38
CA ALA A 534 35.09 -27.42 -0.29
C ALA A 534 35.53 -28.84 -0.68
N GLU A 535 34.63 -29.60 -1.32
CA GLU A 535 34.91 -30.96 -1.81
C GLU A 535 36.00 -30.96 -2.89
N ALA A 536 35.94 -30.04 -3.86
CA ALA A 536 36.97 -29.87 -4.88
C ALA A 536 38.34 -29.51 -4.28
N ALA A 537 38.35 -28.84 -3.11
CA ALA A 537 39.54 -28.54 -2.34
C ALA A 537 40.07 -29.71 -1.48
N GLY A 538 39.42 -30.87 -1.53
CA GLY A 538 39.78 -32.06 -0.76
C GLY A 538 39.27 -32.04 0.69
N TRP A 539 38.24 -31.25 0.99
CA TRP A 539 37.60 -31.19 2.30
C TRP A 539 36.36 -32.07 2.32
N ARG A 540 36.20 -32.87 3.38
CA ARG A 540 35.02 -33.72 3.54
C ARG A 540 34.00 -33.09 4.48
N ALA A 541 32.72 -33.45 4.33
CA ALA A 541 31.67 -32.99 5.22
C ALA A 541 31.92 -33.43 6.68
N ALA A 542 31.51 -32.58 7.63
CA ALA A 542 31.35 -32.99 9.01
C ALA A 542 30.32 -34.13 9.12
N ARG A 543 30.61 -35.13 9.97
CA ARG A 543 29.64 -36.19 10.24
C ARG A 543 28.49 -35.62 11.07
N PRO A 544 27.24 -36.10 10.88
CA PRO A 544 26.07 -35.63 11.64
C PRO A 544 26.23 -35.71 13.16
#